data_AF-A0A2S5GFX1-F1
#
_entry.id   AF-A0A2S5GFX1-F1
#
_cell.length_a   1.000
_cell.length_b   1.000
_cell.length_c   1.000
_cell.angle_alpha   90.00
_cell.angle_beta   90.00
_cell.angle_gamma   90.00
#
_symmetry.space_group_name_H-M   'P 1'
#
loop_
_entity.id
_entity.type
_entity.pdbx_description
1 polymer ?
#
loop_
_entity_poly.entity_id
_entity_poly.type
_entity_poly.pdbx_seq_one_letter_code
_entity_poly.pdbx_strand_id
1 'polypeptide(L)' 'MRQPPIDREVLEQRMAIPVLLAELSYKNTEKSVELMREWGEKKLPITPMYDKIVTEIVKCHNKNNTEAHA' A
#
# COMPACT_ATOMS: atom_id res chain seq x y z
N MET A 1 31.90 3.21 3.30
CA MET A 1 30.60 3.64 2.74
C MET A 1 29.74 4.16 3.88
N ARG A 2 29.15 5.36 3.79
CA ARG A 2 28.19 5.84 4.80
C ARG A 2 26.89 5.06 4.62
N GLN A 3 26.45 4.33 5.65
CA GLN A 3 25.08 3.83 5.68
C GLN A 3 24.13 5.04 5.74
N PRO A 4 23.02 5.03 4.99
CA PRO A 4 21.98 6.04 5.17
C PRO A 4 21.52 6.02 6.63
N PRO A 5 21.17 7.16 7.23
CA PRO A 5 20.63 7.21 8.60
C PRO A 5 19.23 6.60 8.73
N ILE A 6 18.69 6.05 7.64
CA ILE A 6 17.37 5.46 7.52
C ILE A 6 17.55 4.00 7.14
N ASP A 7 16.79 3.13 7.81
CA ASP A 7 16.74 1.71 7.50
C ASP A 7 16.41 1.50 6.01
N ARG A 8 17.17 0.63 5.35
CA ARG A 8 17.00 0.29 3.94
C ARG A 8 15.58 -0.21 3.65
N GLU A 9 15.03 -1.01 4.55
CA GLU A 9 13.68 -1.58 4.41
C GLU A 9 12.62 -0.47 4.44
N VAL A 10 12.74 0.48 5.37
CA VAL A 10 11.83 1.63 5.46
C VAL A 10 11.89 2.50 4.20
N LEU A 11 13.08 2.67 3.63
CA LEU A 11 13.24 3.39 2.37
C LEU A 11 12.55 2.66 1.21
N GLU A 12 12.74 1.34 1.10
CA GLU A 12 12.11 0.51 0.06
C GLU A 12 10.58 0.54 0.18
N GLN A 13 10.04 0.37 1.39
CA GLN A 13 8.61 0.49 1.66
C GLN A 13 8.07 1.86 1.24
N ARG A 14 8.77 2.94 1.58
CA ARG A 14 8.38 4.31 1.21
C ARG A 14 8.30 4.50 -0.31
N MET A 15 9.26 3.94 -1.04
CA MET A 15 9.31 4.00 -2.50
C MET A 15 8.20 3.17 -3.14
N ALA A 16 7.78 2.08 -2.50
CA ALA A 16 6.74 1.19 -3.01
C ALA A 16 5.32 1.76 -2.83
N ILE A 17 5.06 2.54 -1.76
CA ILE A 17 3.72 3.07 -1.44
C ILE A 17 2.99 3.71 -2.64
N PRO A 18 3.60 4.64 -3.42
CA PRO A 18 2.91 5.25 -4.57
C PRO A 18 2.47 4.24 -5.63
N VAL A 19 3.33 3.25 -5.92
CA VAL A 19 3.05 2.21 -6.92
C VAL A 19 1.90 1.32 -6.45
N LEU A 20 1.93 0.91 -5.18
CA LEU A 20 0.88 0.09 -4.59
C LEU A 20 -0.47 0.81 -4.50
N LEU A 21 -0.47 2.12 -4.18
CA LEU A 21 -1.69 2.92 -4.23
C LEU A 21 -2.25 3.02 -5.66
N ALA A 22 -1.39 3.24 -6.65
CA ALA A 22 -1.82 3.23 -8.05
C ALA A 22 -2.41 1.87 -8.45
N GLU A 23 -1.77 0.76 -8.07
CA GLU A 23 -2.29 -0.59 -8.29
C GLU A 23 -3.66 -0.80 -7.64
N LEU A 24 -3.79 -0.41 -6.36
CA LEU A 24 -5.04 -0.49 -5.62
C LEU A 24 -6.13 0.34 -6.28
N SER A 25 -5.81 1.49 -6.88
CA SER A 25 -6.80 2.37 -7.53
C SER A 25 -7.55 1.70 -8.68
N TYR A 26 -6.91 0.74 -9.37
CA TYR A 26 -7.54 -0.05 -10.44
C TYR A 26 -8.52 -1.12 -9.93
N LYS A 27 -8.41 -1.52 -8.65
CA LYS A 27 -9.24 -2.56 -8.04
C LYS A 27 -10.28 -2.00 -7.08
N ASN A 28 -9.91 -0.97 -6.32
CA ASN A 28 -10.73 -0.33 -5.31
C ASN A 28 -10.34 1.15 -5.19
N THR A 29 -10.92 1.97 -6.06
CA THR A 29 -10.65 3.41 -6.14
C THR A 29 -10.94 4.13 -4.83
N GLU A 30 -12.05 3.82 -4.16
CA GLU A 30 -12.45 4.46 -2.90
C GLU A 30 -11.39 4.21 -1.81
N LYS A 31 -10.99 2.96 -1.61
CA LYS A 31 -9.98 2.61 -0.60
C LYS A 31 -8.61 3.18 -0.95
N SER A 32 -8.26 3.22 -2.24
CA SER A 32 -7.03 3.86 -2.70
C SER A 32 -6.98 5.34 -2.36
N VAL A 33 -8.10 6.07 -2.53
CA VAL A 33 -8.17 7.50 -2.22
C VAL A 33 -8.07 7.74 -0.71
N GLU A 34 -8.74 6.93 0.10
CA GLU A 34 -8.66 6.99 1.57
C GLU A 34 -7.22 6.79 2.05
N LEU A 35 -6.55 5.74 1.58
CA LEU A 35 -5.16 5.44 1.94
C LEU A 35 -4.20 6.51 1.39
N MET A 36 -4.42 7.02 0.17
CA MET A 36 -3.60 8.12 -0.36
C MET A 36 -3.69 9.38 0.51
N ARG A 37 -4.86 9.68 1.06
CA ARG A 37 -5.05 10.78 2.01
C ARG A 37 -4.31 10.50 3.33
N GLU A 38 -4.44 9.31 3.91
CA GLU A 38 -3.72 8.94 5.14
C GLU A 38 -2.19 9.08 4.97
N TRP A 39 -1.67 8.67 3.81
CA TRP A 39 -0.24 8.78 3.48
C TRP A 39 0.19 10.24 3.30
N GLY A 40 -0.57 11.03 2.54
CA GLY A 40 -0.27 12.44 2.28
C GLY A 40 -0.30 13.30 3.55
N GLU A 41 -1.22 12.99 4.48
CA GLU A 41 -1.34 13.64 5.78
C GLU A 41 -0.32 13.12 6.82
N LYS A 42 0.49 12.10 6.47
CA LYS A 42 1.50 11.48 7.35
C LYS A 42 0.93 11.02 8.69
N LYS A 43 -0.31 10.51 8.69
CA LYS A 43 -0.99 10.04 9.90
C LYS A 43 -0.32 8.81 10.52
N LEU A 44 0.48 8.08 9.74
CA LEU A 44 1.13 6.83 10.15
C LEU A 44 2.60 6.79 9.75
N PRO A 45 3.45 6.06 10.50
CA PRO A 45 4.78 5.70 10.04
C PRO A 45 4.73 4.87 8.75
N ILE A 46 5.84 4.83 8.03
CA ILE A 46 5.92 4.18 6.70
C ILE A 46 5.57 2.69 6.76
N THR A 47 6.12 1.93 7.70
CA THR A 47 5.92 0.48 7.77
C THR A 47 4.46 0.09 8.01
N PRO A 48 3.76 0.63 9.03
CA PRO A 48 2.32 0.36 9.19
C PRO A 48 1.48 0.84 8.00
N MET A 49 1.88 1.92 7.33
CA MET A 49 1.19 2.40 6.14
C MET A 49 1.34 1.43 4.96
N TYR A 50 2.56 0.93 4.75
CA TYR A 50 2.86 -0.08 3.75
C TYR A 50 2.05 -1.37 4.00
N ASP A 51 2.06 -1.88 5.23
CA ASP A 51 1.34 -3.11 5.60
C ASP A 51 -0.17 -2.98 5.37
N LYS A 52 -0.75 -1.82 5.69
CA LYS A 52 -2.17 -1.53 5.40
C LYS A 52 -2.48 -1.62 3.91
N ILE A 53 -1.66 -0.99 3.06
CA ILE A 53 -1.89 -0.98 1.61
C ILE A 53 -1.77 -2.40 1.05
N VAL A 54 -0.71 -3.14 1.42
CA VAL A 54 -0.50 -4.52 0.98
C VAL A 54 -1.68 -5.41 1.39
N THR A 55 -2.17 -5.25 2.62
CA THR A 55 -3.33 -5.98 3.12
C THR A 55 -4.58 -5.73 2.26
N GLU A 56 -4.85 -4.49 1.87
CA GLU A 56 -5.99 -4.17 1.01
C GLU A 56 -5.84 -4.71 -0.41
N ILE A 57 -4.63 -4.71 -0.96
CA ILE A 57 -4.34 -5.33 -2.26
C ILE A 57 -4.58 -6.84 -2.22
N VAL A 58 -4.07 -7.54 -1.20
CA VAL A 58 -4.29 -8.99 -1.01
C VAL A 58 -5.78 -9.32 -0.87
N LYS A 59 -6.53 -8.51 -0.12
CA LYS A 59 -8.00 -8.67 -0.03
C LYS A 59 -8.67 -8.51 -1.40
N CYS A 60 -8.26 -7.55 -2.21
CA CYS A 60 -8.80 -7.36 -3.55
C CYS A 60 -8.47 -8.54 -4.47
N HIS A 61 -7.28 -9.14 -4.36
CA HIS A 61 -6.93 -10.35 -5.10
C HIS A 61 -7.80 -11.55 -4.71
N ASN A 62 -8.03 -11.75 -3.41
CA ASN A 62 -8.82 -12.88 -2.92
C ASN A 62 -10.31 -12.79 -3.28
N LYS A 63 -10.88 -11.57 -3.35
CA LYS A 63 -12.29 -11.39 -3.77
C LYS A 63 -12.55 -11.89 -5.20
N ASN A 64 -11.64 -11.63 -6.12
CA ASN A 64 -11.79 -12.04 -7.53
C ASN A 64 -11.81 -13.56 -7.75
N ASN A 65 -11.27 -14.36 -6.82
CA ASN A 65 -11.24 -15.83 -6.94
C ASN A 65 -12.55 -16.50 -6.50
N THR A 66 -13.47 -15.77 -5.87
CA THR A 66 -14.72 -16.34 -5.32
C THR A 66 -15.92 -16.16 -6.25
N GLU A 67 -15.84 -15.24 -7.21
CA GLU A 67 -16.94 -14.92 -8.15
C GLU A 67 -16.86 -15.71 -9.48
N ALA A 68 -15.81 -16.50 -9.69
CA ALA A 68 -15.61 -17.28 -10.92
C ALA A 68 -16.25 -18.70 -10.90
N HIS A 69 -17.00 -19.05 -9.85
CA HIS A 69 -17.58 -20.39 -9.66
C HIS A 69 -19.07 -20.39 -9.22
N ALA A 70 -19.86 -19.41 -9.63
CA ALA A 70 -21.31 -19.39 -9.42
C ALA A 70 -22.08 -19.42 -10.74
#